data_AF-A0A3S4ZVD7-F1
#
_entry.id   AF-A0A3S4ZVD7-F1
#
_cell.length_a   1.000
_cell.length_b   1.000
_cell.length_c   1.000
_cell.angle_alpha   90.00
_cell.angle_beta   90.00
_cell.angle_gamma   90.00
#
_symmetry.space_group_name_H-M   'P 1'
#
loop_
_entity.id
_entity.type
_entity.pdbx_description
1 polymer ?
#
loop_
_entity_poly.entity_id
_entity_poly.type
_entity_poly.pdbx_seq_one_letter_code
_entity_poly.pdbx_strand_id
1 'polypeptide(L)' 'MVPQTNDFVGLDTRSQARQALENIKQILGSAGLSLHHVVKVSIFLTNIDELEGVNEIYAEESSSDA' A
#
# COMPACT_ATOMS: atom_id res chain seq x y z
N MET A 1 -7.82 4.37 1.59
CA MET A 1 -8.46 5.50 2.32
C MET A 1 -7.58 6.72 2.18
N VAL A 2 -8.13 7.84 1.74
CA VAL A 2 -7.43 9.13 1.64
C VAL A 2 -7.53 9.81 3.01
N PRO A 3 -6.41 10.11 3.69
CA PRO A 3 -6.44 10.60 5.08
C PRO A 3 -7.24 11.91 5.28
N GLN A 4 -7.25 12.78 4.27
CA GLN A 4 -7.90 14.10 4.36
C GLN A 4 -9.42 14.03 4.29
N THR A 5 -9.97 13.09 3.52
CA THR A 5 -11.42 12.98 3.28
C THR A 5 -12.05 11.84 4.04
N ASN A 6 -11.26 10.89 4.53
CA ASN A 6 -11.71 9.64 5.12
C ASN A 6 -12.49 8.74 4.15
N ASP A 7 -12.37 8.99 2.84
CA ASP A 7 -13.00 8.19 1.78
C ASP A 7 -12.03 7.21 1.14
N PHE A 8 -12.54 6.26 0.37
CA PHE A 8 -11.71 5.45 -0.52
C PHE A 8 -11.24 6.29 -1.72
N VAL A 9 -10.00 6.04 -2.17
CA VAL A 9 -9.42 6.70 -3.36
C VAL A 9 -10.12 6.28 -4.66
N GLY A 10 -10.84 5.16 -4.63
CA GLY A 10 -11.57 4.57 -5.74
C GLY A 10 -12.23 3.27 -5.29
N LEU A 11 -13.03 2.67 -6.17
CA LEU A 11 -13.71 1.40 -5.90
C LEU A 11 -12.86 0.17 -6.24
N ASP A 12 -11.78 0.34 -7.00
CA ASP A 12 -10.93 -0.76 -7.43
C ASP A 12 -9.80 -1.05 -6.42
N THR A 13 -9.49 -2.33 -6.27
CA THR A 13 -8.50 -2.82 -5.30
C THR A 13 -7.09 -2.36 -5.61
N ARG A 14 -6.72 -2.13 -6.88
CA ARG A 14 -5.37 -1.65 -7.25
C ARG A 14 -5.14 -0.21 -6.75
N SER A 15 -6.07 0.70 -7.02
CA SER A 15 -6.00 2.07 -6.51
C SER A 15 -5.98 2.10 -4.99
N GLN A 16 -6.83 1.28 -4.35
CA GLN A 16 -6.86 1.17 -2.89
C GLN A 16 -5.55 0.62 -2.31
N ALA A 17 -4.93 -0.39 -2.95
CA ALA A 17 -3.65 -0.96 -2.53
C ALA A 17 -2.51 0.07 -2.65
N ARG A 18 -2.45 0.82 -3.75
CA ARG A 18 -1.46 1.90 -3.92
C ARG A 18 -1.61 2.97 -2.83
N GLN A 19 -2.85 3.41 -2.58
CA GLN A 19 -3.10 4.39 -1.52
C GLN A 19 -2.75 3.85 -0.12
N ALA A 20 -2.97 2.56 0.14
CA ALA A 20 -2.60 1.95 1.41
C ALA A 20 -1.07 1.94 1.61
N LEU A 21 -0.30 1.59 0.58
CA LEU A 21 1.16 1.61 0.63
C LEU A 21 1.72 3.03 0.76
N GLU A 22 1.15 4.00 0.04
CA GLU A 22 1.52 5.41 0.16
C GLU A 22 1.29 5.93 1.60
N ASN A 23 0.15 5.59 2.20
CA ASN A 23 -0.11 5.93 3.59
C ASN A 23 0.92 5.31 4.53
N ILE A 24 1.33 4.05 4.30
CA ILE A 24 2.39 3.40 5.08
C ILE A 24 3.73 4.12 4.91
N LYS A 25 4.12 4.49 3.67
CA LYS A 25 5.34 5.27 3.39
C LYS A 25 5.35 6.58 4.17
N GLN A 26 4.24 7.32 4.18
CA GLN A 26 4.13 8.57 4.92
C GLN A 26 4.24 8.37 6.44
N ILE A 27 3.61 7.33 6.99
CA ILE A 27 3.71 6.99 8.41
C ILE A 27 5.16 6.63 8.78
N LEU A 28 5.81 5.77 8.01
CA LEU A 28 7.21 5.40 8.22
C LEU A 28 8.13 6.63 8.11
N GLY A 29 7.92 7.47 7.09
CA GLY A 29 8.67 8.71 6.88
C GLY A 29 8.56 9.67 8.06
N SER A 30 7.40 9.75 8.71
CA SER A 30 7.23 10.55 9.93
C SER A 30 8.09 10.10 11.11
N ALA A 31 8.51 8.83 11.11
CA ALA A 31 9.41 8.23 12.08
C ALA A 31 10.89 8.16 11.59
N GLY A 32 11.21 8.74 10.43
CA GLY A 32 12.53 8.64 9.80
C GLY A 32 12.84 7.25 9.23
N LEU A 33 11.81 6.44 8.97
CA LEU A 33 11.90 5.10 8.39
C LEU A 33 11.41 5.09 6.93
N SER A 34 11.58 3.96 6.27
CA SER A 34 11.14 3.70 4.90
C SER A 34 10.71 2.24 4.74
N LEU A 35 10.17 1.86 3.58
CA LEU A 35 9.77 0.46 3.33
C LEU A 35 10.94 -0.53 3.46
N HIS A 36 12.19 -0.11 3.29
CA HIS A 36 13.39 -0.94 3.55
C HIS A 36 13.48 -1.49 4.97
N HIS A 37 12.87 -0.79 5.94
CA HIS A 37 12.88 -1.20 7.33
C HIS A 37 11.75 -2.20 7.64
N VAL A 38 10.84 -2.46 6.69
CA VAL A 38 9.71 -3.35 6.87
C VAL A 38 10.14 -4.79 6.65
N VAL A 39 10.01 -5.61 7.70
CA VAL A 39 10.40 -7.04 7.68
C VAL A 39 9.25 -7.98 7.29
N LYS A 40 8.00 -7.54 7.44
CA LYS A 40 6.80 -8.34 7.18
C LYS A 40 5.61 -7.43 6.85
N VAL A 41 4.87 -7.80 5.81
CA VAL A 41 3.56 -7.21 5.48
C VAL A 41 2.50 -8.30 5.46
N SER A 42 1.31 -8.01 5.99
CA SER A 42 0.14 -8.89 5.92
C SER A 42 -0.95 -8.17 5.14
N ILE A 43 -1.40 -8.76 4.04
CA ILE A 43 -2.40 -8.19 3.13
C ILE A 43 -3.72 -8.91 3.37
N PHE A 44 -4.77 -8.14 3.62
CA PHE A 44 -6.13 -8.66 3.78
C PHE A 44 -6.96 -8.23 2.57
N LEU A 45 -7.54 -9.20 1.87
CA LEU A 45 -8.34 -8.99 0.67
C LEU A 45 -9.77 -9.47 0.93
N THR A 46 -10.74 -8.77 0.36
CA THR A 46 -12.15 -9.20 0.34
C THR A 46 -12.41 -10.21 -0.76
N ASN A 47 -11.62 -10.18 -1.84
CA ASN A 47 -11.63 -11.15 -2.92
C ASN A 47 -10.20 -11.64 -3.20
N ILE A 48 -10.00 -12.97 -3.16
CA ILE A 48 -8.69 -13.57 -3.38
C ILE A 48 -8.24 -13.50 -4.84
N ASP A 49 -9.18 -13.39 -5.78
CA ASP A 49 -8.87 -13.30 -7.22
C ASP A 49 -8.10 -12.02 -7.57
N GLU A 50 -8.10 -11.03 -6.67
CA GLU A 50 -7.40 -9.75 -6.84
C GLU A 50 -5.96 -9.79 -6.29
N LEU A 51 -5.53 -10.91 -5.71
CA LEU A 51 -4.21 -11.04 -5.09
C LEU A 51 -3.07 -10.75 -6.06
N GLU A 52 -3.18 -11.18 -7.31
CA GLU A 52 -2.17 -10.93 -8.35
C GLU A 52 -1.99 -9.43 -8.59
N GLY A 53 -3.09 -8.71 -8.79
CA GLY A 53 -3.06 -7.26 -9.00
C GLY A 53 -2.52 -6.47 -7.80
N VAL A 54 -2.72 -6.96 -6.58
CA VAL A 54 -2.14 -6.32 -5.38
C VAL A 54 -0.65 -6.64 -5.24
N ASN A 55 -0.22 -7.85 -5.60
CA ASN A 55 1.19 -8.22 -5.59
C ASN A 55 2.00 -7.40 -6.61
N GLU A 56 1.44 -7.11 -7.78
CA GLU A 56 2.05 -6.21 -8.77
C GLU A 56 2.33 -4.82 -8.18
N ILE A 57 1.32 -4.20 -7.58
CA ILE A 57 1.44 -2.88 -6.95
C ILE A 57 2.44 -2.90 -5.79
N TYR A 58 2.41 -3.96 -4.97
CA TYR A 58 3.39 -4.13 -3.90
C TYR A 58 4.82 -4.22 -4.43
N ALA A 59 5.05 -4.96 -5.52
CA ALA A 59 6.37 -5.07 -6.15
C ALA A 59 6.83 -3.73 -6.75
N GLU A 60 5.96 -2.99 -7.42
CA GLU A 60 6.24 -1.64 -7.95
C GLU A 60 6.65 -0.67 -6.83
N GLU A 61 5.85 -0.61 -5.77
CA GLU A 61 6.08 0.35 -4.68
C GLU A 61 7.29 0.01 -3.81
N SER A 62 7.59 -1.29 -3.63
CA SER A 62 8.75 -1.75 -2.85
C SER A 62 10.06 -1.68 -3.64
N SER A 63 10.02 -1.84 -4.96
CA SER A 63 11.20 -1.69 -5.82
C SER A 63 11.55 -0.23 -6.12
N SER A 64 10.56 0.68 -6.10
CA SER A 64 10.81 2.12 -6.29
C SER A 64 11.62 2.76 -5.15
N ASP A 65 11.70 2.11 -3.98
CA ASP A 65 12.50 2.60 -2.86
C ASP A 65 13.94 2.05 -2.90
N ALA A 66 14.26 1.04 -3.73
CA ALA A 66 15.54 0.31 -3.76
C ALA A 66 16.73 1.06 -4.36
#